data_AF-A0AAJ2KPL5-F1
#
_entry.id   AF-A0AAJ2KPL5-F1
#
_cell.length_a   1.000
_cell.length_b   1.000
_cell.length_c   1.000
_cell.angle_alpha   90.00
_cell.angle_beta   90.00
_cell.angle_gamma   90.00
#
_symmetry.space_group_name_H-M   'P 1'
#
loop_
_entity.id
_entity.type
_entity.pdbx_description
1 polymer ?
#
loop_
_entity_poly.entity_id
_entity_poly.type
_entity_poly.pdbx_seq_one_letter_code
_entity_poly.pdbx_strand_id
1 'polypeptide(L)'
;MTVIYQTTITRIGQSAAEALSDKMLITFREGAPADIEEFCFIHCHGELKGELKVGNQLELCDMHYAVTAVGDVAEQNLRELGHITLRFDGQSQAEYPGTVHVAGPVPQAVIPGCTLKFFE
;
A
#
# COMPACT_ATOMS: atom_id res chain seq x y z
N MET A 1 14.09 -12.86 -4.16
CA MET A 1 13.55 -11.63 -3.54
C MET A 1 14.15 -10.46 -4.27
N THR A 2 13.49 -10.06 -5.35
CA THR A 2 13.81 -8.84 -6.08
C THR A 2 12.79 -7.78 -5.67
N VAL A 3 13.25 -6.57 -5.36
CA VAL A 3 12.34 -5.46 -5.04
C VAL A 3 11.73 -4.95 -6.34
N ILE A 4 10.42 -5.16 -6.51
CA ILE A 4 9.68 -4.70 -7.70
C ILE A 4 9.16 -3.28 -7.52
N TYR A 5 8.92 -2.85 -6.29
CA TYR A 5 8.50 -1.48 -5.99
C TYR A 5 9.06 -1.07 -4.64
N GLN A 6 9.49 0.18 -4.54
CA GLN A 6 9.92 0.76 -3.29
C GLN A 6 9.52 2.22 -3.24
N THR A 7 8.89 2.61 -2.14
CA THR A 7 8.61 3.99 -1.82
C THR A 7 8.78 4.25 -0.32
N THR A 8 8.90 5.52 0.06
CA THR A 8 9.00 5.95 1.45
C THR A 8 7.82 6.86 1.77
N ILE A 9 7.11 6.55 2.86
CA ILE A 9 6.03 7.38 3.38
C ILE A 9 6.65 8.69 3.88
N THR A 10 6.23 9.82 3.35
CA THR A 10 6.70 11.15 3.76
C THR A 10 5.69 11.84 4.67
N ARG A 11 4.41 11.58 4.47
CA ARG A 11 3.31 12.16 5.23
C ARG A 11 2.22 11.13 5.47
N ILE A 12 1.50 11.32 6.58
CA ILE A 12 0.39 10.46 6.96
C ILE A 12 -0.75 11.38 7.36
N GLY A 13 -1.90 11.20 6.73
CA GLY A 13 -3.11 11.92 7.08
C GLY A 13 -3.61 11.57 8.49
N GLN A 14 -4.28 12.51 9.16
CA GLN A 14 -4.77 12.28 10.52
C GLN A 14 -5.76 11.10 10.61
N SER A 15 -6.59 10.93 9.58
CA SER A 15 -7.61 9.89 9.49
C SER A 15 -7.09 8.62 8.80
N ALA A 16 -5.89 8.67 8.21
CA ALA A 16 -5.23 7.50 7.64
C ALA A 16 -4.94 6.43 8.73
N ALA A 17 -4.65 6.87 9.96
CA ALA A 17 -4.45 5.97 11.11
C ALA A 17 -5.76 5.28 11.54
N GLU A 18 -6.91 5.93 11.39
CA GLU A 18 -8.21 5.29 11.65
C GLU A 18 -8.54 4.25 10.60
N ALA A 19 -8.29 4.55 9.32
CA ALA A 19 -8.43 3.56 8.24
C ALA A 19 -7.56 2.32 8.54
N LEU A 20 -6.35 2.55 9.04
CA LEU A 20 -5.46 1.47 9.43
C LEU A 20 -6.05 0.59 10.54
N SER A 21 -6.78 1.17 11.51
CA SER A 21 -7.50 0.41 12.53
C SER A 21 -8.60 -0.48 11.94
N ASP A 22 -9.18 -0.11 10.79
CA ASP A 22 -10.11 -0.95 10.02
C ASP A 22 -9.39 -1.94 9.07
N LYS A 23 -8.09 -2.17 9.30
CA LYS A 23 -7.23 -3.00 8.43
C LYS A 23 -7.11 -2.49 7.01
N MET A 24 -7.30 -1.19 6.79
CA MET A 24 -7.29 -0.56 5.47
C MET A 24 -6.23 0.53 5.39
N LEU A 25 -5.36 0.46 4.39
CA LEU A 25 -4.29 1.43 4.20
C LEU A 25 -4.34 1.94 2.78
N ILE A 26 -4.73 3.20 2.63
CA ILE A 26 -4.81 3.87 1.33
C ILE A 26 -3.54 4.66 1.14
N THR A 27 -2.76 4.32 0.12
CA THR A 27 -1.56 5.08 -0.24
C THR A 27 -1.86 6.12 -1.29
N PHE A 28 -1.08 7.18 -1.36
CA PHE A 28 -1.14 8.15 -2.45
C PHE A 28 0.24 8.75 -2.70
N ARG A 29 0.56 9.12 -3.95
CA ARG A 29 1.80 9.85 -4.24
C ARG A 29 1.75 11.30 -3.73
N GLU A 30 2.92 11.89 -3.57
CA GLU A 30 3.03 13.35 -3.42
C GLU A 30 2.34 14.07 -4.58
N GLY A 31 1.45 15.03 -4.24
CA GLY A 31 0.62 15.76 -5.19
C GLY A 31 -0.89 15.52 -5.04
N ALA A 32 -1.32 14.70 -4.07
CA ALA A 32 -2.72 14.62 -3.69
C ALA A 32 -3.22 15.97 -3.14
N PRO A 33 -4.49 16.34 -3.37
CA PRO A 33 -5.08 17.51 -2.74
C PRO A 33 -5.17 17.33 -1.22
N ALA A 34 -4.97 18.41 -0.46
CA ALA A 34 -4.87 18.39 1.01
C ALA A 34 -6.04 17.64 1.68
N ASP A 35 -7.26 17.79 1.15
CA ASP A 35 -8.47 17.12 1.64
C ASP A 35 -8.37 15.58 1.59
N ILE A 36 -7.69 15.04 0.56
CA ILE A 36 -7.46 13.60 0.39
C ILE A 36 -6.21 13.15 1.15
N GLU A 37 -5.19 14.02 1.26
CA GLU A 37 -3.97 13.72 2.04
C GLU A 37 -4.29 13.38 3.50
N GLU A 38 -5.35 13.98 4.08
CA GLU A 38 -5.78 13.70 5.46
C GLU A 38 -6.26 12.27 5.70
N PHE A 39 -6.65 11.54 4.65
CA PHE A 39 -7.12 10.16 4.71
C PHE A 39 -6.12 9.14 4.13
N CYS A 40 -5.01 9.61 3.56
CA CYS A 40 -4.06 8.77 2.83
C CYS A 40 -2.66 8.78 3.44
N PHE A 41 -1.91 7.72 3.14
CA PHE A 41 -0.48 7.62 3.39
C PHE A 41 0.27 8.18 2.17
N ILE A 42 0.82 9.38 2.33
CA ILE A 42 1.52 10.08 1.27
C ILE A 42 2.96 9.58 1.20
N HIS A 43 3.35 9.16 0.00
CA HIS A 43 4.68 8.63 -0.26
C HIS A 43 5.36 9.31 -1.45
N CYS A 44 6.68 9.20 -1.53
CA CYS A 44 7.43 9.64 -2.70
C CYS A 44 7.08 8.81 -3.94
N HIS A 45 7.40 9.32 -5.12
CA HIS A 45 7.25 8.55 -6.35
C HIS A 45 8.17 7.32 -6.33
N GLY A 46 7.59 6.13 -6.20
CA GLY A 46 8.28 4.86 -6.32
C GLY A 46 8.26 4.35 -7.76
N GLU A 47 9.34 3.71 -8.20
CA GLU A 47 9.41 3.08 -9.52
C GLU A 47 8.98 1.62 -9.41
N LEU A 48 7.89 1.27 -10.09
CA LEU A 48 7.46 -0.12 -10.26
C LEU A 48 8.24 -0.75 -11.42
N LYS A 49 9.14 -1.68 -11.08
CA LYS A 49 10.04 -2.41 -12.00
C LYS A 49 9.56 -3.82 -12.36
N GLY A 50 8.53 -4.32 -11.69
CA GLY A 50 7.98 -5.66 -11.91
C GLY A 50 6.46 -5.65 -11.82
N GLU A 51 5.87 -6.84 -11.79
CA GLU A 51 4.41 -7.03 -11.77
C GLU A 51 3.89 -7.23 -10.35
N LEU A 52 2.80 -6.57 -10.00
CA LEU A 52 2.11 -6.77 -8.74
C LEU A 52 1.06 -7.89 -8.90
N LYS A 53 1.32 -9.06 -8.31
CA LYS A 53 0.46 -10.24 -8.38
C LYS A 53 0.37 -11.00 -7.06
N VAL A 54 -0.55 -11.96 -7.03
CA VAL A 54 -0.69 -12.88 -5.89
C VAL A 54 0.59 -13.70 -5.73
N GLY A 55 1.05 -13.84 -4.48
CA GLY A 55 2.31 -14.50 -4.16
C GLY A 55 3.49 -13.55 -3.95
N ASN A 56 3.36 -12.26 -4.32
CA ASN A 56 4.33 -11.25 -3.92
C ASN A 56 4.36 -11.06 -2.40
N GLN A 57 5.45 -10.48 -1.89
CA GLN A 57 5.51 -10.01 -0.51
C GLN A 57 5.47 -8.48 -0.47
N LEU A 58 4.67 -7.94 0.45
CA LEU A 58 4.68 -6.54 0.84
C LEU A 58 5.49 -6.41 2.14
N GLU A 59 6.39 -5.45 2.20
CA GLU A 59 7.05 -4.99 3.42
C GLU A 59 6.63 -3.56 3.69
N LEU A 60 6.24 -3.29 4.93
CA LEU A 60 5.86 -1.96 5.38
C LEU A 60 6.54 -1.69 6.73
N CYS A 61 7.38 -0.65 6.76
CA CYS A 61 8.31 -0.35 7.86
C CYS A 61 9.31 -1.49 8.13
N ASP A 62 8.87 -2.53 8.85
CA ASP A 62 9.63 -3.73 9.25
C ASP A 62 8.72 -4.99 9.23
N MET A 63 7.45 -4.82 8.87
CA MET A 63 6.45 -5.89 8.86
C MET A 63 6.29 -6.44 7.45
N HIS A 64 6.23 -7.77 7.36
CA HIS A 64 6.13 -8.48 6.09
C HIS A 64 4.75 -9.13 5.97
N TYR A 65 4.18 -9.02 4.78
CA TYR A 65 2.83 -9.47 4.45
C TYR A 65 2.85 -10.25 3.15
N ALA A 66 2.11 -11.36 3.10
CA ALA A 66 1.97 -12.13 1.86
C ALA A 66 0.78 -11.59 1.05
N VAL A 67 0.99 -11.24 -0.21
CA VAL A 67 -0.08 -10.78 -1.10
C VAL A 67 -0.96 -11.96 -1.50
N THR A 68 -2.23 -11.93 -1.10
CA THR A 68 -3.22 -12.99 -1.32
C THR A 68 -4.18 -12.68 -2.46
N ALA A 69 -4.43 -11.40 -2.73
CA ALA A 69 -5.20 -10.96 -3.88
C ALA A 69 -4.70 -9.60 -4.39
N VAL A 70 -4.72 -9.40 -5.71
CA VAL A 70 -4.41 -8.12 -6.35
C VAL A 70 -5.55 -7.79 -7.30
N GLY A 71 -6.09 -6.59 -7.19
CA GLY A 71 -7.08 -6.09 -8.13
C GLY A 71 -6.45 -5.71 -9.48
N ASP A 72 -7.23 -5.85 -10.55
CA ASP A 72 -6.80 -5.68 -11.94
C ASP A 72 -6.17 -4.31 -12.24
N VAL A 73 -6.64 -3.23 -11.59
CA VAL A 73 -6.14 -1.86 -11.77
C VAL A 73 -5.23 -1.39 -10.64
N ALA A 74 -4.96 -2.23 -9.63
CA ALA A 74 -4.16 -1.85 -8.48
C ALA A 74 -2.72 -1.51 -8.88
N GLU A 75 -2.12 -2.33 -9.75
CA GLU A 75 -0.79 -2.09 -10.29
C GLU A 75 -0.72 -0.77 -11.06
N GLN A 76 -1.69 -0.55 -11.96
CA GLN A 76 -1.73 0.63 -12.80
C GLN A 76 -1.91 1.90 -11.96
N ASN A 77 -2.81 1.88 -10.96
CA ASN A 77 -2.98 3.01 -10.05
C ASN A 77 -1.75 3.27 -9.18
N LEU A 78 -1.04 2.22 -8.74
CA LEU A 78 0.23 2.39 -8.01
C LEU A 78 1.27 3.08 -8.90
N ARG A 79 1.35 2.68 -10.17
CA ARG A 79 2.32 3.20 -11.13
C ARG A 79 2.03 4.64 -11.55
N GLU A 80 0.77 4.96 -11.85
CA GLU A 80 0.36 6.27 -12.35
C GLU A 80 0.15 7.27 -11.21
N LEU A 81 -0.57 6.87 -10.17
CA LEU A 81 -1.04 7.74 -9.10
C LEU A 81 -0.37 7.45 -7.75
N GLY A 82 0.42 6.39 -7.61
CA GLY A 82 0.88 5.93 -6.29
C GLY A 82 -0.29 5.58 -5.36
N HIS A 83 -1.45 5.28 -5.94
CA HIS A 83 -2.69 5.12 -5.19
C HIS A 83 -3.15 3.67 -5.21
N ILE A 84 -3.07 3.01 -4.05
CA ILE A 84 -3.63 1.68 -3.85
C ILE A 84 -4.25 1.56 -2.48
N THR A 85 -5.25 0.69 -2.38
CA THR A 85 -5.85 0.30 -1.12
C THR A 85 -5.30 -1.04 -0.70
N LEU A 86 -4.54 -1.08 0.39
CA LEU A 86 -4.07 -2.31 1.01
C LEU A 86 -5.06 -2.75 2.09
N ARG A 87 -5.51 -4.00 2.05
CA ARG A 87 -6.33 -4.61 3.09
C ARG A 87 -5.59 -5.76 3.76
N PHE A 88 -5.47 -5.67 5.08
CA PHE A 88 -4.81 -6.69 5.91
C PHE A 88 -5.81 -7.75 6.41
N ASP A 89 -6.73 -8.18 5.54
CA ASP A 89 -7.71 -9.22 5.88
C ASP A 89 -7.33 -10.60 5.33
N GLY A 90 -6.36 -10.66 4.41
CA GLY A 90 -5.88 -11.92 3.83
C GLY A 90 -6.88 -12.60 2.90
N GLN A 91 -7.86 -11.87 2.35
CA GLN A 91 -8.79 -12.46 1.39
C GLN A 91 -8.08 -12.89 0.11
N SER A 92 -8.57 -13.99 -0.47
CA SER A 92 -8.04 -14.54 -1.73
C SER A 92 -8.63 -13.87 -2.98
N GLN A 93 -9.55 -12.92 -2.83
CA GLN A 93 -10.18 -12.22 -3.93
C GLN A 93 -10.24 -10.72 -3.66
N ALA A 94 -9.87 -9.92 -4.67
CA ALA A 94 -9.92 -8.47 -4.57
C ALA A 94 -11.37 -7.98 -4.64
N GLU A 95 -11.87 -7.42 -3.53
CA GLU A 95 -13.19 -6.77 -3.45
C GLU A 95 -13.34 -5.62 -4.46
N TYR A 96 -12.25 -4.90 -4.71
CA TYR A 96 -12.20 -3.79 -5.67
C TYR A 96 -10.99 -3.95 -6.58
N PRO A 97 -11.08 -3.47 -7.83
CA PRO A 97 -9.99 -3.64 -8.80
C PRO A 97 -8.74 -2.82 -8.42
N GLY A 98 -8.85 -1.82 -7.55
CA GLY A 98 -7.70 -1.05 -7.01
C GLY A 98 -7.20 -1.53 -5.64
N THR A 99 -7.73 -2.64 -5.12
CA THR A 99 -7.43 -3.14 -3.78
C THR A 99 -6.50 -4.34 -3.82
N VAL A 100 -5.56 -4.37 -2.90
CA VAL A 100 -4.59 -5.44 -2.69
C VAL A 100 -4.85 -6.04 -1.32
N HIS A 101 -5.14 -7.33 -1.28
CA HIS A 101 -5.31 -8.06 -0.03
C HIS A 101 -4.00 -8.72 0.36
N VAL A 102 -3.64 -8.56 1.62
CA VAL A 102 -2.44 -9.14 2.19
C VAL A 102 -2.76 -9.89 3.48
N ALA A 103 -2.09 -11.01 3.68
CA ALA A 103 -2.16 -11.80 4.89
C ALA A 103 -1.05 -11.39 5.86
N GLY A 104 -1.46 -10.97 7.05
CA GLY A 104 -0.56 -10.65 8.16
C GLY A 104 -1.19 -9.69 9.18
N PRO A 105 -0.49 -9.41 10.29
CA PRO A 105 -0.99 -8.53 11.35
C PRO A 105 -0.90 -7.06 10.94
N VAL A 106 -2.02 -6.36 11.00
CA VAL A 106 -2.12 -4.92 10.70
C VAL A 106 -1.09 -4.14 11.52
N PRO A 107 -0.30 -3.25 10.92
CA PRO A 107 0.69 -2.48 11.68
C PRO A 107 -0.04 -1.55 12.65
N GLN A 108 0.38 -1.51 13.91
CA GLN A 108 -0.27 -0.67 14.93
C GLN A 108 0.01 0.82 14.71
N ALA A 109 1.17 1.16 14.13
CA ALA A 109 1.52 2.52 13.81
C ALA A 109 2.44 2.53 12.58
N VAL A 110 2.09 3.32 11.59
CA VAL A 110 2.97 3.69 10.49
C VAL A 110 3.39 5.13 10.75
N ILE A 111 4.68 5.42 10.60
CA ILE A 111 5.25 6.75 10.80
C ILE A 111 5.86 7.26 9.49
N PRO A 112 5.89 8.58 9.27
CA PRO A 112 6.67 9.14 8.17
C PRO A 112 8.15 8.72 8.31
N GLY A 113 8.75 8.30 7.20
CA GLY A 113 10.06 7.64 7.14
C GLY A 113 9.96 6.13 6.95
N CYS A 114 8.80 5.51 7.14
CA CYS A 114 8.61 4.10 6.82
C CYS A 114 8.74 3.83 5.32
N THR A 115 9.47 2.78 4.98
CA THR A 115 9.54 2.26 3.61
C THR A 115 8.42 1.25 3.36
N LEU A 116 7.79 1.37 2.19
CA LEU A 116 6.87 0.40 1.64
C LEU A 116 7.58 -0.25 0.44
N LYS A 117 7.75 -1.57 0.48
CA LYS A 117 8.38 -2.34 -0.60
C LYS A 117 7.49 -3.49 -1.02
N PHE A 118 7.47 -3.76 -2.32
CA PHE A 118 6.94 -5.02 -2.84
C PHE A 118 8.09 -5.86 -3.39
N PHE A 119 7.99 -7.16 -3.17
CA PHE A 119 8.95 -8.17 -3.60
C PHE A 119 8.30 -9.22 -4.46
N GLU A 120 9.03 -9.70 -5.45
CA GLU A 120 8.77 -10.95 -6.18
C GLU A 120 9.78 -12.07 -5.85
#